data_AF-A0A7K1JN22-F1
#
_entry.id   AF-A0A7K1JN22-F1
#
_cell.length_a   1.000
_cell.length_b   1.000
_cell.length_c   1.000
_cell.angle_alpha   90.00
_cell.angle_beta   90.00
_cell.angle_gamma   90.00
#
_symmetry.space_group_name_H-M   'P 1'
#
loop_
_entity.id
_entity.type
_entity.pdbx_description
1 polymer ?
#
loop_
_entity_poly.entity_id
_entity_poly.type
_entity_poly.pdbx_seq_one_letter_code
_entity_poly.pdbx_strand_id
1 'polypeptide(L)'
;MTYRDRGGEYLARRLDDLETATRVADFRECMRRVDAAEDLYLRARLVWGEETVCVWFESPNAFLGGSRPLDVLYTDGPASVLLALDAEMGGGAA
;
A
#
# COMPACT_ATOMS: atom_id res chain seq x y z
N MET A 1 27.87 31.65 -28.76
CA MET A 1 26.84 31.38 -27.74
C MET A 1 25.87 30.36 -28.32
N THR A 2 26.08 29.07 -28.02
CA THR A 2 25.45 27.95 -28.73
C THR A 2 24.60 27.12 -27.78
N TYR A 3 23.40 26.78 -28.26
CA TYR A 3 22.30 26.03 -27.61
C TYR A 3 22.68 24.73 -26.87
N ARG A 4 23.93 24.26 -27.03
CA ARG A 4 24.46 23.01 -26.44
C ARG A 4 24.79 23.12 -24.95
N ASP A 5 24.99 24.33 -24.43
CA ASP A 5 25.41 24.54 -23.02
C ASP A 5 24.22 24.51 -22.03
N ARG A 6 23.05 25.04 -22.42
CA ARG A 6 21.85 25.04 -21.55
C ARG A 6 21.21 23.66 -21.34
N GLY A 7 21.39 22.73 -22.29
CA GLY A 7 20.81 21.39 -22.18
C GLY A 7 21.35 20.60 -20.98
N GLY A 8 22.63 20.82 -20.63
CA GLY A 8 23.26 20.26 -19.44
C GLY A 8 22.69 20.84 -18.15
N GLU A 9 22.43 22.15 -18.10
CA GLU A 9 21.82 22.83 -16.94
C GLU A 9 20.36 22.42 -16.71
N TYR A 10 19.59 22.17 -17.77
CA TYR A 10 18.21 21.67 -17.66
C TYR A 10 18.14 20.25 -17.09
N LEU A 11 19.09 19.39 -17.45
CA LEU A 11 19.17 18.02 -16.93
C LEU A 11 19.74 17.99 -15.51
N ALA A 12 20.74 18.81 -15.21
CA ALA A 12 21.27 18.97 -13.86
C ALA A 12 20.20 19.51 -12.89
N ARG A 13 19.37 20.47 -13.32
CA ARG A 13 18.26 21.01 -12.52
C ARG A 13 17.06 20.05 -12.42
N ARG A 14 16.87 19.13 -13.37
CA ARG A 14 15.88 18.03 -13.27
C ARG A 14 16.35 16.87 -12.39
N LEU A 15 17.66 16.64 -12.29
CA LEU A 15 18.26 15.59 -11.47
C LEU A 15 18.50 16.05 -10.02
N ASP A 16 18.66 17.35 -9.78
CA ASP A 16 18.65 17.97 -8.44
C ASP A 16 17.24 18.03 -7.82
N ASP A 17 16.21 17.64 -8.58
CA ASP A 17 14.83 17.58 -8.09
C ASP A 17 14.60 16.27 -7.30
N LEU A 18 15.40 16.12 -6.24
CA LEU A 18 15.25 15.12 -5.19
C LEU A 18 13.82 15.16 -4.63
N GLU A 19 13.17 16.34 -4.64
CA GLU A 19 11.78 16.54 -4.27
C GLU A 19 10.80 15.89 -5.26
N THR A 20 11.01 16.00 -6.58
CA THR A 20 10.20 15.32 -7.61
C THR A 20 10.46 13.83 -7.63
N ALA A 21 11.71 13.40 -7.48
CA ALA A 21 12.04 11.98 -7.32
C ALA A 21 11.36 11.41 -6.06
N THR A 22 11.33 12.18 -4.96
CA THR A 22 10.64 11.81 -3.72
C THR A 22 9.13 11.77 -3.92
N ARG A 23 8.51 12.76 -4.58
CA ARG A 23 7.05 12.75 -4.86
C ARG A 23 6.63 11.63 -5.79
N VAL A 24 7.43 11.29 -6.81
CA VAL A 24 7.16 10.16 -7.70
C VAL A 24 7.36 8.84 -6.97
N ALA A 25 8.36 8.73 -6.09
CA ALA A 25 8.54 7.57 -5.23
C ALA A 25 7.37 7.42 -4.24
N ASP A 26 6.94 8.50 -3.60
CA ASP A 26 5.80 8.54 -2.68
C ASP A 26 4.49 8.18 -3.39
N PHE A 27 4.23 8.75 -4.57
CA PHE A 27 3.07 8.40 -5.37
C PHE A 27 3.10 6.94 -5.83
N ARG A 28 4.26 6.42 -6.24
CA ARG A 28 4.42 5.00 -6.60
C ARG A 28 4.18 4.08 -5.41
N GLU A 29 4.64 4.48 -4.24
CA GLU A 29 4.41 3.77 -2.98
C GLU A 29 2.93 3.83 -2.58
N CYS A 30 2.26 4.98 -2.76
CA CYS A 30 0.82 5.14 -2.55
C CYS A 30 0.02 4.24 -3.50
N MET A 31 0.36 4.22 -4.80
CA MET A 31 -0.24 3.32 -5.78
C MET A 31 0.00 1.84 -5.44
N ARG A 32 1.20 1.48 -4.94
CA ARG A 32 1.47 0.11 -4.46
C ARG A 32 0.59 -0.26 -3.25
N ARG A 33 0.35 0.68 -2.34
CA ARG A 33 -0.54 0.46 -1.19
C ARG A 33 -1.99 0.26 -1.61
N VAL A 34 -2.46 1.01 -2.61
CA VAL A 34 -3.82 0.86 -3.18
C VAL A 34 -3.98 -0.48 -3.89
N ASP A 35 -3.01 -0.87 -4.73
CA ASP A 35 -3.01 -2.17 -5.42
C ASP A 35 -3.05 -3.35 -4.43
N ALA A 36 -2.27 -3.27 -3.35
CA ALA A 36 -2.28 -4.30 -2.32
C ALA A 36 -3.60 -4.36 -1.53
N ALA A 37 -4.27 -3.22 -1.32
CA ALA A 37 -5.60 -3.17 -0.72
C ALA A 37 -6.64 -3.89 -1.61
N GLU A 38 -6.57 -3.65 -2.91
CA GLU A 38 -7.47 -4.23 -3.89
C GLU A 38 -7.27 -5.75 -4.02
N ASP A 39 -6.03 -6.22 -4.09
CA ASP A 39 -5.73 -7.67 -4.10
C ASP A 39 -6.26 -8.39 -2.85
N LEU A 40 -6.04 -7.80 -1.67
CA LEU A 40 -6.57 -8.29 -0.40
C LEU A 40 -8.09 -8.36 -0.40
N TYR A 41 -8.76 -7.31 -0.87
CA TYR A 41 -10.21 -7.24 -0.96
C TYR A 41 -10.75 -8.31 -1.91
N LEU A 42 -10.17 -8.45 -3.11
CA LEU A 42 -10.58 -9.44 -4.09
C LEU A 42 -10.42 -10.87 -3.54
N ARG A 43 -9.30 -11.14 -2.86
CA ARG A 43 -9.03 -12.45 -2.24
C ARG A 43 -10.00 -12.75 -1.11
N ALA A 44 -10.22 -11.81 -0.20
CA ALA A 44 -11.13 -12.01 0.93
C ALA A 44 -12.58 -12.14 0.46
N ARG A 45 -12.98 -11.41 -0.58
CA ARG A 45 -14.33 -11.47 -1.16
C ARG A 45 -14.65 -12.85 -1.72
N LEU A 46 -13.66 -13.53 -2.30
CA LEU A 46 -13.82 -14.89 -2.81
C LEU A 46 -14.10 -15.90 -1.68
N VAL A 47 -13.66 -15.62 -0.45
CA VAL A 47 -13.78 -16.54 0.70
C VAL A 47 -15.01 -16.22 1.56
N TRP A 48 -15.28 -14.94 1.84
CA TRP A 48 -16.31 -14.53 2.81
C TRP A 48 -17.45 -13.69 2.23
N GLY A 49 -17.37 -13.28 0.97
CA GLY A 49 -18.31 -12.35 0.35
C GLY A 49 -18.02 -10.88 0.68
N GLU A 50 -18.62 -9.98 -0.10
CA GLU A 50 -18.32 -8.55 -0.09
C GLU A 50 -18.66 -7.84 1.24
N GLU A 51 -19.84 -8.08 1.80
CA GLU A 51 -20.25 -7.45 3.07
C GLU A 51 -19.34 -7.86 4.24
N THR A 52 -18.98 -9.14 4.33
CA THR A 52 -18.12 -9.64 5.41
C THR A 52 -16.72 -9.01 5.37
N VAL A 53 -16.18 -8.78 4.16
CA VAL A 53 -14.87 -8.17 3.98
C VAL A 53 -14.87 -6.70 4.40
N CYS A 54 -15.89 -5.94 4.02
CA CYS A 54 -16.01 -4.55 4.44
C CYS A 54 -16.07 -4.44 5.98
N VAL A 55 -16.93 -5.26 6.60
CA VAL A 55 -17.05 -5.31 8.06
C VAL A 55 -15.72 -5.69 8.71
N TRP A 56 -15.00 -6.67 8.16
CA TRP A 56 -13.70 -7.09 8.68
C TRP A 56 -12.64 -5.99 8.58
N PHE A 57 -12.56 -5.28 7.46
CA PHE A 57 -11.60 -4.18 7.26
C PHE A 57 -11.83 -2.97 8.17
N GLU A 58 -13.09 -2.71 8.50
CA GLU A 58 -13.49 -1.60 9.37
C GLU A 58 -13.52 -1.97 10.86
N SER A 59 -13.51 -3.27 11.18
CA SER A 59 -13.58 -3.77 12.55
C SER A 59 -12.20 -3.91 13.21
N PRO A 60 -12.14 -3.77 14.55
CA PRO A 60 -10.94 -4.12 15.33
C PRO A 60 -10.56 -5.59 15.12
N ASN A 61 -9.30 -5.86 14.78
CA ASN A 61 -8.82 -7.22 14.51
C ASN A 61 -7.83 -7.68 15.59
N ALA A 62 -8.09 -8.84 16.19
CA ALA A 62 -7.26 -9.40 17.28
C ALA A 62 -5.84 -9.77 16.84
N PHE A 63 -5.65 -10.23 15.60
CA PHE A 63 -4.34 -10.55 15.03
C PHE A 63 -3.48 -9.31 14.78
N LEU A 64 -4.12 -8.14 14.71
CA LEU A 64 -3.47 -6.83 14.56
C LEU A 64 -3.40 -6.06 15.89
N GLY A 65 -3.52 -6.75 17.02
CA GLY A 65 -3.48 -6.14 18.35
C GLY A 65 -4.67 -5.23 18.67
N GLY A 66 -5.81 -5.44 17.99
CA GLY A 66 -7.03 -4.62 18.14
C GLY A 66 -7.12 -3.45 17.16
N SER A 67 -6.11 -3.23 16.31
CA SER A 67 -6.16 -2.24 15.25
C SER A 67 -7.07 -2.67 14.11
N ARG A 68 -7.60 -1.69 13.37
CA ARG A 68 -8.39 -1.95 12.16
C ARG A 68 -7.45 -2.35 11.01
N PRO A 69 -7.77 -3.39 10.23
CA PRO A 69 -6.96 -3.77 9.08
C PRO A 69 -6.70 -2.63 8.10
N LEU A 70 -7.68 -1.74 7.90
CA LEU A 70 -7.50 -0.55 7.07
C LEU A 70 -6.42 0.40 7.62
N ASP A 71 -6.41 0.63 8.93
CA ASP A 71 -5.45 1.53 9.58
C ASP A 71 -4.01 0.96 9.52
N VAL A 72 -3.88 -0.35 9.76
CA VAL A 72 -2.60 -1.07 9.63
C VAL A 72 -2.09 -1.07 8.19
N LEU A 73 -2.99 -1.20 7.21
CA LEU A 73 -2.63 -1.12 5.80
C LEU A 73 -2.00 0.24 5.44
N TYR A 74 -2.50 1.32 6.04
CA TYR A 74 -1.97 2.67 5.83
C TYR A 74 -0.69 2.95 6.62
N THR A 75 -0.55 2.39 7.83
CA THR A 75 0.56 2.70 8.74
C THR A 75 1.74 1.73 8.61
N ASP A 76 1.47 0.43 8.58
CA ASP A 76 2.48 -0.65 8.64
C ASP A 76 2.63 -1.35 7.27
N GLY A 77 1.58 -1.30 6.44
CA GLY A 77 1.56 -1.83 5.09
C GLY A 77 0.83 -3.18 4.97
N PRO A 78 0.78 -3.74 3.74
CA PRO A 78 -0.09 -4.87 3.43
C PRO A 78 0.38 -6.21 4.01
N ALA A 79 1.66 -6.34 4.36
CA ALA A 79 2.22 -7.60 4.85
C ALA A 79 1.55 -8.07 6.15
N SER A 80 1.39 -7.16 7.12
CA SER A 80 0.75 -7.46 8.41
C SER A 80 -0.73 -7.83 8.24
N VAL A 81 -1.44 -7.16 7.33
CA VAL A 81 -2.85 -7.45 7.02
C VAL A 81 -3.00 -8.78 6.27
N LEU A 82 -2.11 -9.10 5.34
CA LEU A 82 -2.07 -10.38 4.64
C LEU A 82 -1.87 -11.55 5.61
N LEU A 83 -0.98 -11.39 6.60
CA LEU A 83 -0.75 -12.41 7.62
C LEU A 83 -1.98 -12.62 8.51
N ALA A 84 -2.65 -11.54 8.92
CA ALA A 84 -3.89 -11.62 9.67
C ALA A 84 -5.02 -12.28 8.86
N LEU A 85 -5.14 -11.94 7.58
CA LEU A 85 -6.11 -12.55 6.67
C LEU A 85 -5.82 -14.04 6.46
N ASP A 86 -4.55 -14.42 6.28
CA ASP A 86 -4.15 -15.83 6.12
C ASP A 86 -4.38 -16.63 7.42
N ALA A 87 -4.17 -16.04 8.60
CA ALA A 87 -4.46 -16.67 9.88
C ALA A 87 -5.97 -16.91 10.09
N GLU A 88 -6.81 -15.95 9.68
CA GLU A 88 -8.28 -16.07 9.74
C GLU A 88 -8.81 -17.06 8.70
N MET A 89 -8.32 -17.01 7.45
CA MET A 89 -8.72 -17.93 6.37
C MET A 89 -8.17 -19.35 6.59
N GLY A 90 -6.99 -19.46 7.17
CA GLY A 90 -6.32 -20.71 7.50
C GLY A 90 -6.92 -21.45 8.69
N GLY A 91 -7.93 -20.85 9.35
CA GLY A 91 -8.64 -21.47 10.45
C GLY A 91 -7.70 -21.88 11.57
N GLY A 92 -7.04 -20.92 12.22
CA GLY A 92 -6.30 -21.07 13.47
C GLY A 92 -5.72 -22.47 13.73
N ALA A 93 -4.50 -22.74 13.25
CA ALA A 93 -3.75 -23.89 13.73
C ALA A 93 -3.25 -23.63 15.16
N ALA A 94 -4.14 -23.78 16.15
CA ALA A 94 -3.83 -23.93 17.57
C ALA A 94 -4.86 -24.85 18.24
#